data_AF-A0A930V188-F1
#
_entry.id   AF-A0A930V188-F1
#
_cell.length_a   1.000
_cell.length_b   1.000
_cell.length_c   1.000
_cell.angle_alpha   90.00
_cell.angle_beta   90.00
_cell.angle_gamma   90.00
#
_symmetry.space_group_name_H-M   'P 1'
#
loop_
_entity.id
_entity.type
_entity.pdbx_description
1 polymer ?
#
loop_
_entity_poly.entity_id
_entity_poly.type
_entity_poly.pdbx_seq_one_letter_code
_entity_poly.pdbx_strand_id
1 'polypeptide(L)' 'MVNPSGDAADATFLTVAEVAQIMRVSKMTVYRLVHGGELPAVRVGRSFRVREDAVDEYLRKSFFNAG' A
#
# COMPACT_ATOMS: atom_id res chain seq x y z
N MET A 1 6.76 -14.66 -17.13
CA MET A 1 6.56 -13.60 -16.13
C MET A 1 5.42 -14.01 -15.21
N VAL A 2 5.70 -14.89 -14.25
CA VAL A 2 4.93 -15.16 -13.02
C VAL A 2 5.93 -15.98 -12.18
N ASN A 3 6.25 -15.52 -10.98
CA ASN A 3 7.00 -16.32 -10.01
C ASN A 3 5.96 -17.10 -9.20
N PRO A 4 5.90 -18.44 -9.29
CA PRO A 4 5.04 -19.24 -8.44
C PRO A 4 5.90 -19.73 -7.27
N SER A 5 5.87 -19.00 -6.17
CA SER A 5 6.36 -19.49 -4.88
C SER A 5 5.48 -18.89 -3.82
N GLY A 6 4.40 -19.62 -3.50
CA GLY A 6 3.75 -19.46 -2.23
C GLY A 6 4.68 -19.98 -1.12
N ASP A 7 4.24 -19.78 0.11
CA ASP A 7 4.61 -20.58 1.28
C ASP A 7 5.77 -20.08 2.16
N ALA A 8 5.81 -18.77 2.46
CA ALA A 8 6.13 -18.26 3.80
C ALA A 8 6.05 -16.73 3.80
N ALA A 9 5.04 -16.13 4.45
CA ALA A 9 5.10 -14.83 5.13
C ALA A 9 6.03 -13.70 4.59
N ASP A 10 6.22 -13.59 3.28
CA ASP A 10 7.01 -12.54 2.65
C ASP A 10 6.12 -11.31 2.63
N ALA A 11 6.38 -10.38 3.55
CA ALA A 11 5.72 -9.09 3.51
C ALA A 11 6.09 -8.41 2.18
N THR A 12 5.20 -8.49 1.19
CA THR A 12 5.37 -7.78 -0.07
C THR A 12 5.32 -6.27 0.22
N PHE A 13 6.46 -5.60 0.02
CA PHE A 13 6.59 -4.17 0.21
C PHE A 13 6.47 -3.42 -1.11
N LEU A 14 5.35 -2.75 -1.28
CA LEU A 14 5.03 -1.92 -2.42
C LEU A 14 5.63 -0.52 -2.26
N THR A 15 6.08 0.06 -3.36
CA THR A 15 6.43 1.47 -3.43
C THR A 15 5.18 2.34 -3.49
N VAL A 16 5.32 3.62 -3.14
CA VAL A 16 4.26 4.63 -3.31
C VAL A 16 3.71 4.66 -4.75
N ALA A 17 4.55 4.41 -5.75
CA ALA A 17 4.14 4.38 -7.15
C ALA A 17 3.24 3.18 -7.46
N GLU A 18 3.59 1.99 -6.97
CA GLU A 18 2.80 0.77 -7.15
C GLU A 18 1.45 0.87 -6.42
N VAL A 19 1.46 1.35 -5.17
CA VAL A 19 0.22 1.61 -4.41
C VAL A 19 -0.71 2.57 -5.15
N ALA A 20 -0.16 3.64 -5.72
CA ALA A 20 -0.94 4.61 -6.50
C ALA A 20 -1.61 3.96 -7.72
N GLN A 21 -0.92 3.02 -8.40
CA GLN A 21 -1.51 2.27 -9.51
C GLN A 21 -2.63 1.32 -9.04
N ILE A 22 -2.40 0.58 -7.95
CA ILE A 22 -3.38 -0.38 -7.39
C ILE A 22 -4.65 0.34 -6.95
N MET A 23 -4.50 1.40 -6.17
CA MET A 23 -5.62 2.19 -5.65
C MET A 23 -6.25 3.12 -6.70
N ARG A 24 -5.64 3.24 -7.89
CA ARG A 24 -6.02 4.20 -8.95
C ARG A 24 -6.09 5.66 -8.46
N VAL A 25 -5.14 6.06 -7.62
CA VAL A 25 -5.05 7.42 -7.09
C VAL A 25 -3.73 8.08 -7.51
N SER A 26 -3.62 9.39 -7.29
CA SER A 26 -2.36 10.10 -7.52
C SER A 26 -1.30 9.71 -6.46
N LYS A 27 -0.01 9.77 -6.82
CA LYS A 27 1.09 9.61 -5.86
C LYS A 27 0.97 10.60 -4.67
N MET A 28 0.46 11.80 -4.91
CA MET A 28 0.22 12.81 -3.88
C MET A 28 -0.82 12.33 -2.87
N THR A 29 -1.89 11.66 -3.33
CA THR A 29 -2.89 11.05 -2.45
C THR A 29 -2.25 10.00 -1.56
N VAL A 30 -1.44 9.09 -2.11
CA VAL A 30 -0.73 8.08 -1.31
C VAL A 30 0.20 8.74 -0.29
N TYR A 31 0.95 9.78 -0.68
CA TYR A 31 1.78 10.53 0.26
C TYR A 31 0.97 11.16 1.39
N ARG A 32 -0.21 11.72 1.10
CA ARG A 32 -1.11 12.28 2.12
C ARG A 32 -1.59 11.20 3.08
N LEU A 33 -1.98 10.02 2.58
CA LEU A 33 -2.44 8.91 3.43
C LEU A 33 -1.32 8.40 4.34
N VAL A 34 -0.08 8.31 3.82
CA VAL A 34 1.08 7.91 4.60
C VAL A 34 1.43 8.95 5.67
N HIS A 35 1.47 10.24 5.31
CA HIS A 35 1.77 11.31 6.27
C HIS A 35 0.64 11.54 7.29
N GLY A 36 -0.60 11.26 6.89
CA GLY A 36 -1.78 11.32 7.76
C GLY A 36 -1.92 10.11 8.68
N GLY A 37 -1.10 9.06 8.51
CA GLY A 37 -1.16 7.84 9.31
C GLY A 37 -2.32 6.90 8.93
N GLU A 38 -3.07 7.21 7.87
CA GLU A 38 -4.15 6.36 7.37
C GLU A 38 -3.61 5.11 6.65
N LEU A 39 -2.47 5.24 5.99
CA LEU A 39 -1.81 4.13 5.30
C LEU A 39 -0.44 3.85 5.96
N PRO A 40 -0.30 2.75 6.72
CA PRO A 40 0.95 2.47 7.42
C PRO A 40 2.05 2.14 6.42
N ALA A 41 3.14 2.91 6.48
CA ALA A 41 4.30 2.76 5.62
C ALA A 41 5.60 2.77 6.43
N VAL A 42 6.57 2.00 5.95
CA VAL A 42 7.92 1.95 6.49
C VAL A 42 8.83 2.81 5.63
N ARG A 43 9.60 3.69 6.26
CA ARG A 43 10.63 4.48 5.58
C ARG A 43 11.89 3.63 5.40
N VAL A 44 12.27 3.38 4.15
CA VAL A 44 13.49 2.67 3.80
C VAL A 44 14.40 3.64 3.04
N GLY A 45 15.37 4.21 3.76
CA GLY A 45 16.25 5.27 3.25
C GLY A 45 15.49 6.54 2.87
N ARG A 46 15.46 6.85 1.57
CA ARG A 46 14.77 8.02 0.99
C ARG A 46 13.37 7.71 0.45
N SER A 47 12.96 6.45 0.47
CA SER A 47 11.69 6.01 -0.11
C SER A 47 10.78 5.41 0.96
N PHE A 48 9.47 5.49 0.72
CA PHE A 48 8.47 4.82 1.54
C PHE A 48 8.07 3.49 0.90
N ARG A 49 7.90 2.49 1.76
CA ARG A 49 7.42 1.16 1.44
C ARG A 49 6.14 0.89 2.21
N VAL A 50 5.10 0.50 1.52
CA VAL A 50 3.80 0.15 2.11
C VAL A 50 3.67 -1.36 2.02
N ARG A 51 3.22 -2.01 3.08
CA ARG A 51 2.93 -3.44 3.02
C ARG A 51 1.65 -3.67 2.21
N GLU A 52 1.62 -4.71 1.39
CA GLU A 52 0.45 -5.03 0.57
C GLU A 52 -0.83 -5.21 1.43
N ASP A 53 -0.70 -5.90 2.57
CA ASP A 53 -1.81 -6.10 3.50
C ASP A 53 -2.41 -4.80 4.06
N ALA A 54 -1.59 -3.76 4.23
CA ALA A 54 -2.04 -2.44 4.65
C ALA A 54 -2.87 -1.74 3.57
N VAL A 55 -2.53 -1.94 2.29
CA VAL A 55 -3.30 -1.39 1.17
C VAL A 55 -4.65 -2.07 1.09
N ASP A 56 -4.67 -3.40 1.19
CA ASP A 56 -5.90 -4.19 1.18
C ASP A 56 -6.83 -3.82 2.34
N GLU A 57 -6.26 -3.69 3.54
CA GLU A 57 -7.02 -3.28 4.73
C GLU A 57 -7.57 -1.86 4.59
N TYR A 58 -6.79 -0.93 4.02
CA TYR A 58 -7.25 0.43 3.74
C TYR A 58 -8.41 0.44 2.72
N LEU A 59 -8.28 -0.30 1.62
CA LEU A 59 -9.34 -0.42 0.62
C LEU A 59 -10.61 -0.99 1.25
N ARG A 60 -10.47 -2.09 2.02
CA ARG A 60 -11.58 -2.70 2.76
C ARG A 60 -12.28 -1.68 3.67
N LYS A 61 -11.54 -0.90 4.46
CA LYS A 61 -12.10 0.16 5.33
C LYS A 61 -12.76 1.30 4.55
N SER A 62 -12.20 1.69 3.40
CA SER A 62 -12.79 2.73 2.54
C SER A 62 -14.12 2.28 1.93
N PHE A 63 -14.27 1.00 1.56
CA PHE A 63 -15.55 0.47 1.07
C PHE A 63 -16.68 0.53 2.10
N PHE A 64 -16.37 0.40 3.40
CA PHE A 64 -17.38 0.49 4.46
C PHE A 64 -17.83 1.92 4.80
N ASN A 65 -17.05 2.95 4.45
CA ASN A 65 -17.43 4.35 4.68
C ASN A 65 -18.24 4.98 3.53
N ALA A 66 -18.45 4.25 2.43
CA ALA A 66 -19.19 4.73 1.26
C ALA A 66 -20.61 4.14 1.16
N GLY A 67 -21.11 3.53 2.25
CA GLY A 67 -22.46 2.95 2.35
C GLY A 67 -23.40 3.76 3.23
#